data_AF-A0A9E6CRG7-F1
#
_entry.id   AF-A0A9E6CRG7-F1
#
_cell.length_a   1.000
_cell.length_b   1.000
_cell.length_c   1.000
_cell.angle_alpha   90.00
_cell.angle_beta   90.00
_cell.angle_gamma   90.00
#
_symmetry.space_group_name_H-M   'P 1'
#
loop_
_entity.id
_entity.type
_entity.pdbx_description
1 polymer ?
#
loop_
_entity_poly.entity_id
_entity_poly.type
_entity_poly.pdbx_seq_one_letter_code
_entity_poly.pdbx_strand_id
1 'polypeptide(L)'
;MTSVGVIGQSHLGFVTAAAIASRGFAVVGFDTDSGLIENLQHGKSQIDEPGLVDLLKQVKPNLVFSDTPSDLRKCSVIFAALDVVTDDKGQSNTESLESLIKVAMAHINDDAVLVIMSQVSPGFTRLINFDVRRLFYQVETLIFGQAVERATRPERFIVGCANPFTVLPTAYQSVLNSFGCPILPMRYESAELAKIAINVLLVASVTTANTLAEICEHIGADWMEIVPALRLDKRIGNASYIQPGLGIAGGNLERDLATVLKLSNEHSTESSVVRAFLANSLHRRDWVRSVIDAEPVLMLDEACVAVLGLAYKENTNSTKNSQAVEFLFGWSPRLARVHDPLVRFPLIPGVVQCASASEAMNGADAVVIMTPWDEYRRIEPTQIAKNLRGRIVLDPYRVLNSEQVTKAGLRYYTLGMSMRDAK
;
A
#
# COMPACT_ATOMS: atom_id res chain seq x y z
N MET A 1 10.54 34.18 -6.39
CA MET A 1 9.82 32.92 -6.60
C MET A 1 10.49 31.89 -5.71
N THR A 2 9.76 31.20 -4.83
CA THR A 2 10.38 30.20 -3.94
C THR A 2 10.89 29.02 -4.78
N SER A 3 12.18 28.70 -4.70
CA SER A 3 12.73 27.50 -5.33
C SER A 3 12.76 26.35 -4.32
N VAL A 4 12.41 25.15 -4.77
CA VAL A 4 12.29 23.95 -3.93
C VAL A 4 13.28 22.89 -4.42
N GLY A 5 14.01 22.27 -3.51
CA GLY A 5 14.80 21.08 -3.77
C GLY A 5 14.01 19.86 -3.29
N VAL A 6 14.01 18.79 -4.08
CA VAL A 6 13.53 17.48 -3.63
C VAL A 6 14.68 16.50 -3.84
N ILE A 7 15.30 16.08 -2.74
CA ILE A 7 16.44 15.15 -2.76
C ILE A 7 15.92 13.71 -2.62
N GLY A 8 16.40 12.82 -3.47
CA GLY A 8 16.03 11.41 -3.56
C GLY A 8 14.93 11.23 -4.60
N GLN A 9 15.28 10.74 -5.79
CA GLN A 9 14.34 10.57 -6.91
C GLN A 9 13.79 9.15 -7.01
N SER A 10 13.50 8.56 -5.84
CA SER A 10 12.65 7.37 -5.69
C SER A 10 11.17 7.68 -6.02
N HIS A 11 10.25 6.73 -5.84
CA HIS A 11 8.82 6.96 -6.11
C HIS A 11 8.29 8.15 -5.32
N LEU A 12 8.57 8.18 -4.02
CA LEU A 12 8.15 9.26 -3.12
C LEU A 12 8.63 10.64 -3.59
N GLY A 13 9.93 10.79 -3.82
CA GLY A 13 10.51 12.09 -4.18
C GLY A 13 10.19 12.52 -5.60
N PHE A 14 10.13 11.60 -6.56
CA PHE A 14 9.79 11.91 -7.95
C PHE A 14 8.35 12.43 -8.08
N VAL A 15 7.38 11.74 -7.46
CA VAL A 15 5.98 12.17 -7.44
C VAL A 15 5.83 13.50 -6.70
N THR A 16 6.54 13.68 -5.58
CA THR A 16 6.50 14.92 -4.80
C THR A 16 7.09 16.11 -5.57
N ALA A 17 8.20 15.91 -6.28
CA ALA A 17 8.82 16.94 -7.12
C ALA A 17 7.86 17.41 -8.21
N ALA A 18 7.20 16.47 -8.91
CA ALA A 18 6.20 16.79 -9.91
C ALA A 18 4.98 17.53 -9.31
N ALA A 19 4.49 17.09 -8.15
CA ALA A 19 3.35 17.72 -7.48
C ALA A 19 3.66 19.15 -7.04
N ILE A 20 4.85 19.42 -6.47
CA ILE A 20 5.27 20.77 -6.09
C ILE A 20 5.45 21.65 -7.33
N ALA A 21 6.08 21.15 -8.39
CA ALA A 21 6.26 21.89 -9.64
C ALA A 21 4.92 22.27 -10.30
N SER A 22 3.89 21.44 -10.12
CA SER A 22 2.52 21.70 -10.60
C SER A 22 1.84 22.90 -9.94
N ARG A 23 2.32 23.29 -8.75
CA ARG A 23 1.87 24.49 -8.03
C ARG A 23 2.63 25.76 -8.45
N GLY A 24 3.48 25.68 -9.48
CA GLY A 24 4.18 26.83 -10.06
C GLY A 24 5.51 27.17 -9.40
N PHE A 25 6.02 26.32 -8.50
CA PHE A 25 7.36 26.49 -7.92
C PHE A 25 8.43 25.97 -8.89
N ALA A 26 9.60 26.62 -8.91
CA ALA A 26 10.78 26.08 -9.57
C ALA A 26 11.38 24.97 -8.68
N VAL A 27 11.45 23.75 -9.20
CA VAL A 27 11.85 22.54 -8.48
C VAL A 27 13.13 21.96 -9.06
N VAL A 28 14.07 21.63 -8.18
CA VAL A 28 15.25 20.81 -8.46
C VAL A 28 15.01 19.42 -7.89
N GLY A 29 14.78 18.44 -8.77
CA GLY A 29 14.80 17.03 -8.40
C GLY A 29 16.24 16.54 -8.36
N PHE A 30 16.79 16.33 -7.17
CA PHE A 30 18.19 15.96 -6.98
C PHE A 30 18.34 14.50 -6.56
N ASP A 31 19.33 13.81 -7.10
CA ASP A 31 19.78 12.49 -6.64
C ASP A 31 21.30 12.36 -6.83
N THR A 32 21.95 11.53 -6.01
CA THR A 32 23.38 11.24 -6.16
C THR A 32 23.68 10.20 -7.25
N ASP A 33 22.67 9.47 -7.72
CA ASP A 33 22.79 8.54 -8.84
C ASP A 33 22.71 9.29 -10.19
N SER A 34 23.87 9.56 -10.79
CA SER A 34 23.97 10.21 -12.10
C SER A 34 23.26 9.44 -13.22
N GLY A 35 23.23 8.11 -13.16
CA GLY A 35 22.54 7.29 -14.16
C GLY A 35 21.03 7.41 -14.06
N LEU A 36 20.49 7.47 -12.84
CA LEU A 36 19.08 7.79 -12.60
C LEU A 36 18.75 9.19 -13.14
N ILE A 37 19.55 10.21 -12.81
CA ILE A 37 19.31 11.59 -13.25
C ILE A 37 19.36 11.71 -14.78
N GLU A 38 20.34 11.09 -15.44
CA GLU A 38 20.43 11.09 -16.90
C GLU A 38 19.16 10.47 -17.53
N ASN A 39 18.67 9.35 -16.99
CA ASN A 39 17.43 8.74 -17.47
C ASN A 39 16.22 9.68 -17.30
N LEU A 40 16.09 10.32 -16.13
CA LEU A 40 14.99 11.24 -15.85
C LEU A 40 15.03 12.49 -16.75
N GLN A 41 16.22 13.04 -17.03
CA GLN A 41 16.40 14.16 -17.97
C GLN A 41 15.96 13.80 -19.39
N HIS A 42 16.14 12.54 -19.81
CA HIS A 42 15.65 12.02 -21.08
C HIS A 42 14.18 11.56 -21.04
N GLY A 43 13.46 11.80 -19.95
CA GLY A 43 12.05 11.40 -19.79
C GLY A 43 11.84 9.90 -19.62
N LYS A 44 12.89 9.14 -19.28
CA LYS A 44 12.83 7.71 -19.00
C LYS A 44 12.68 7.50 -17.49
N SER A 45 11.44 7.33 -17.02
CA SER A 45 11.16 6.93 -15.64
C SER A 45 10.67 5.48 -15.60
N GLN A 46 11.06 4.74 -14.56
CA GLN A 46 10.54 3.40 -14.26
C GLN A 46 9.30 3.46 -13.36
N ILE A 47 8.89 4.66 -12.93
CA ILE A 47 7.74 4.85 -12.04
C ILE A 47 6.48 4.95 -12.90
N ASP A 48 5.58 3.99 -12.72
CA ASP A 48 4.28 3.95 -13.37
C ASP A 48 3.18 4.32 -12.36
N GLU A 49 2.58 5.49 -12.57
CA GLU A 49 1.48 6.01 -11.76
C GLU A 49 0.44 6.67 -12.68
N PRO A 50 -0.86 6.43 -12.46
CA PRO A 50 -1.92 7.08 -13.23
C PRO A 50 -1.77 8.62 -13.24
N GLY A 51 -1.71 9.19 -14.45
CA GLY A 51 -1.61 10.64 -14.66
C GLY A 51 -0.20 11.24 -14.54
N LEU A 52 0.83 10.46 -14.17
CA LEU A 52 2.18 10.99 -13.96
C LEU A 52 2.83 11.52 -15.24
N VAL A 53 2.68 10.80 -16.35
CA VAL A 53 3.26 11.22 -17.65
C VAL A 53 2.74 12.58 -18.09
N ASP A 54 1.44 12.83 -17.95
CA ASP A 54 0.84 14.10 -18.34
C ASP A 54 1.20 15.22 -17.36
N LEU A 55 1.27 14.91 -16.06
CA LEU A 55 1.78 15.85 -15.06
C LEU A 55 3.22 16.28 -15.38
N LEU A 56 4.11 15.34 -15.71
CA LEU A 56 5.51 15.62 -16.05
C LEU A 56 5.63 16.52 -17.28
N LYS A 57 4.81 16.31 -18.32
CA LYS A 57 4.75 17.21 -19.48
C LYS A 57 4.34 18.63 -19.07
N GLN A 58 3.32 18.75 -18.22
CA GLN A 58 2.83 20.04 -17.72
C GLN A 58 3.90 20.79 -16.92
N VAL A 59 4.64 20.09 -16.05
CA VAL A 59 5.58 20.71 -15.11
C VAL A 59 7.01 20.81 -15.62
N LYS A 60 7.30 20.31 -16.83
CA LYS A 60 8.63 20.35 -17.46
C LYS A 60 9.33 21.72 -17.39
N PRO A 61 8.66 22.88 -17.56
CA PRO A 61 9.32 24.19 -17.42
C PRO A 61 9.78 24.51 -15.99
N ASN A 62 9.17 23.86 -15.01
CA ASN A 62 9.34 24.13 -13.58
C ASN A 62 10.11 23.04 -12.85
N LEU A 63 10.41 21.89 -13.48
CA LEU A 63 11.09 20.76 -12.86
C LEU A 63 12.36 20.42 -13.63
N VAL A 64 13.51 20.56 -12.96
CA VAL A 64 14.82 20.17 -13.50
C VAL A 64 15.42 19.06 -12.64
N PHE A 65 16.00 18.04 -13.29
CA PHE A 65 16.72 16.97 -12.60
C PHE A 65 18.22 17.26 -12.60
N SER A 66 18.89 17.08 -11.46
CA SER A 66 20.31 17.38 -11.30
C SER A 66 20.98 16.38 -10.35
N ASP A 67 22.21 16.00 -10.66
CA ASP A 67 23.11 15.25 -9.78
C ASP A 67 24.20 16.15 -9.17
N THR A 68 24.11 17.46 -9.39
CA THR A 68 25.10 18.44 -8.94
C THR A 68 24.68 19.07 -7.60
N PRO A 69 25.36 18.76 -6.47
CA PRO A 69 24.89 19.19 -5.15
C PRO A 69 24.79 20.71 -4.97
N SER A 70 25.64 21.49 -5.65
CA SER A 70 25.60 22.96 -5.58
C SER A 70 24.30 23.58 -6.11
N ASP A 71 23.52 22.84 -6.90
CA ASP A 71 22.19 23.31 -7.33
C ASP A 71 21.22 23.48 -6.17
N LEU A 72 21.44 22.83 -5.03
CA LEU A 72 20.61 22.97 -3.84
C LEU A 72 20.75 24.34 -3.17
N ARG A 73 21.84 25.09 -3.44
CA ARG A 73 22.06 26.44 -2.85
C ARG A 73 20.95 27.42 -3.20
N LYS A 74 20.32 27.28 -4.38
CA LYS A 74 19.25 28.17 -4.83
C LYS A 74 17.88 27.87 -4.22
N CYS A 75 17.73 26.73 -3.54
CA CYS A 75 16.45 26.27 -2.98
C CYS A 75 16.22 26.81 -1.57
N SER A 76 15.05 27.40 -1.32
CA SER A 76 14.66 27.90 0.01
C SER A 76 14.03 26.81 0.89
N VAL A 77 13.54 25.73 0.28
CA VAL A 77 12.97 24.57 0.95
C VAL A 77 13.54 23.32 0.30
N ILE A 78 13.99 22.35 1.08
CA ILE A 78 14.56 21.09 0.61
C ILE A 78 13.80 19.95 1.27
N PHE A 79 13.17 19.11 0.46
CA PHE A 79 12.50 17.88 0.91
C PHE A 79 13.43 16.68 0.73
N ALA A 80 13.72 15.96 1.81
CA ALA A 80 14.38 14.65 1.76
C ALA A 80 13.32 13.54 1.63
N ALA A 81 13.18 13.01 0.42
CA ALA A 81 12.04 12.20 0.00
C ALA A 81 12.49 10.91 -0.71
N LEU A 82 13.21 10.06 0.03
CA LEU A 82 13.66 8.75 -0.41
C LEU A 82 12.76 7.63 0.16
N ASP A 83 12.39 6.66 -0.67
CA ASP A 83 11.79 5.41 -0.21
C ASP A 83 12.80 4.62 0.62
N VAL A 84 12.44 4.36 1.89
CA VAL A 84 13.31 3.69 2.85
C VAL A 84 13.14 2.18 2.71
N VAL A 85 14.22 1.50 2.31
CA VAL A 85 14.24 0.04 2.15
C VAL A 85 13.98 -0.63 3.50
N THR A 86 13.20 -1.71 3.46
CA THR A 86 12.84 -2.50 4.64
C THR A 86 13.12 -3.97 4.38
N ASP A 87 13.77 -4.63 5.34
CA ASP A 87 14.05 -6.07 5.29
C ASP A 87 12.79 -6.93 5.55
N ASP A 88 12.94 -8.25 5.49
CA ASP A 88 11.83 -9.19 5.71
C ASP A 88 11.35 -9.25 7.17
N LYS A 89 12.09 -8.62 8.10
CA LYS A 89 11.70 -8.47 9.51
C LYS A 89 11.02 -7.13 9.78
N GLY A 90 10.78 -6.31 8.75
CA GLY A 90 10.17 -5.00 8.93
C GLY A 90 11.14 -3.96 9.51
N GLN A 91 12.45 -4.16 9.40
CA GLN A 91 13.45 -3.19 9.85
C GLN A 91 13.84 -2.24 8.71
N SER A 92 13.72 -0.94 8.96
CA SER A 92 14.09 0.11 8.03
C SER A 92 15.61 0.34 7.98
N ASN A 93 16.16 0.49 6.78
CA ASN A 93 17.53 0.95 6.56
C ASN A 93 17.53 2.42 6.10
N THR A 94 17.97 3.33 6.99
CA THR A 94 18.03 4.79 6.73
C THR A 94 19.37 5.29 6.21
N GLU A 95 20.37 4.43 6.00
CA GLU A 95 21.74 4.84 5.64
C GLU A 95 21.80 5.73 4.38
N SER A 96 21.06 5.35 3.33
CA SER A 96 20.99 6.13 2.08
C SER A 96 20.33 7.49 2.30
N LEU A 97 19.27 7.54 3.10
CA LEU A 97 18.59 8.79 3.46
C LEU A 97 19.50 9.71 4.26
N GLU A 98 20.19 9.19 5.27
CA GLU A 98 21.12 9.94 6.10
C GLU A 98 22.29 10.50 5.29
N SER A 99 22.83 9.70 4.37
CA SER A 99 23.89 10.13 3.45
C SER A 99 23.42 11.28 2.57
N LEU A 100 22.20 11.18 2.03
CA LEU A 100 21.60 12.21 1.20
C LEU A 100 21.30 13.50 1.98
N ILE A 101 20.81 13.39 3.21
CA ILE A 101 20.64 14.52 4.13
C ILE A 101 21.97 15.22 4.40
N LYS A 102 23.05 14.46 4.66
CA LYS A 102 24.39 15.02 4.87
C LYS A 102 24.89 15.80 3.64
N VAL A 103 24.69 15.26 2.43
CA VAL A 103 25.03 15.95 1.18
C VAL A 103 24.25 17.26 1.06
N ALA A 104 22.94 17.24 1.33
CA ALA A 104 22.12 18.45 1.28
C ALA A 104 22.57 19.49 2.32
N MET A 105 22.76 19.11 3.58
CA MET A 105 23.19 20.02 4.65
C MET A 105 24.51 20.75 4.33
N ALA A 106 25.42 20.13 3.57
CA ALA A 106 26.67 20.75 3.13
C ALA A 106 26.51 21.76 1.98
N HIS A 107 25.38 21.74 1.26
CA HIS A 107 25.17 22.50 0.03
C HIS A 107 23.94 23.39 0.01
N ILE A 108 23.05 23.33 1.00
CA ILE A 108 21.92 24.26 1.10
C ILE A 108 22.38 25.64 1.60
N ASN A 109 21.56 26.67 1.40
CA ASN A 109 21.83 28.00 1.95
C ASN A 109 21.48 28.09 3.45
N ASP A 110 22.04 29.10 4.13
CA ASP A 110 21.95 29.27 5.59
C ASP A 110 20.53 29.57 6.10
N ASP A 111 19.61 29.97 5.23
CA ASP A 111 18.20 30.25 5.57
C ASP A 111 17.26 29.13 5.11
N ALA A 112 17.78 28.11 4.41
CA ALA A 112 16.96 27.07 3.82
C ALA A 112 16.30 26.20 4.88
N VAL A 113 15.08 25.80 4.59
CA VAL A 113 14.33 24.82 5.37
C VAL A 113 14.65 23.41 4.88
N LEU A 114 14.99 22.50 5.78
CA LEU A 114 15.13 21.08 5.51
C LEU A 114 13.90 20.35 6.04
N VAL A 115 13.21 19.60 5.17
CA VAL A 115 12.01 18.84 5.48
C VAL A 115 12.29 17.36 5.21
N ILE A 116 12.31 16.54 6.26
CA ILE A 116 12.41 15.08 6.11
C ILE A 116 11.02 14.54 5.81
N MET A 117 10.86 13.82 4.69
CA MET A 117 9.57 13.29 4.26
C MET A 117 9.55 11.75 4.17
N SER A 118 10.72 11.14 4.02
CA SER A 118 10.92 9.71 4.12
C SER A 118 10.35 9.13 5.41
N GLN A 119 9.80 7.92 5.33
CA GLN A 119 9.31 7.24 6.52
C GLN A 119 10.47 6.76 7.40
N VAL A 120 10.47 7.19 8.66
CA VAL A 120 11.53 6.96 9.64
C VAL A 120 10.94 6.53 10.98
N SER A 121 11.78 5.98 11.87
CA SER A 121 11.35 5.65 13.24
C SER A 121 11.15 6.92 14.09
N PRO A 122 10.20 6.92 15.04
CA PRO A 122 10.05 8.03 15.98
C PRO A 122 11.36 8.39 16.68
N GLY A 123 11.71 9.67 16.68
CA GLY A 123 12.95 10.23 17.20
C GLY A 123 14.01 10.50 16.13
N PHE A 124 13.89 9.97 14.91
CA PHE A 124 14.90 10.13 13.86
C PHE A 124 15.19 11.60 13.55
N THR A 125 14.15 12.41 13.28
CA THR A 125 14.33 13.80 12.88
C THR A 125 15.01 14.62 13.99
N ARG A 126 14.74 14.31 15.26
CA ARG A 126 15.37 14.96 16.42
C ARG A 126 16.89 14.79 16.45
N LEU A 127 17.40 13.68 15.92
CA LEU A 127 18.83 13.34 15.93
C LEU A 127 19.61 14.02 14.79
N ILE A 128 18.93 14.62 13.81
CA ILE A 128 19.59 15.36 12.75
C ILE A 128 20.21 16.64 13.33
N ASN A 129 21.53 16.74 13.25
CA ASN A 129 22.29 17.90 13.74
C ASN A 129 22.11 19.13 12.82
N PHE A 130 20.94 19.76 12.88
CA PHE A 130 20.58 20.93 12.10
C PHE A 130 19.81 21.95 12.97
N ASP A 131 19.70 23.20 12.51
CA ASP A 131 18.95 24.22 13.24
C ASP A 131 17.47 23.83 13.31
N VAL A 132 16.99 23.54 14.52
CA VAL A 132 15.60 23.13 14.80
C VAL A 132 14.55 24.15 14.35
N ARG A 133 14.91 25.42 14.11
CA ARG A 133 14.02 26.44 13.54
C ARG A 133 13.77 26.25 12.05
N ARG A 134 14.64 25.49 11.38
CA ARG A 134 14.64 25.22 9.94
C ARG A 134 14.56 23.73 9.62
N LEU A 135 14.43 22.87 10.62
CA LEU A 135 14.26 21.43 10.47
C LEU A 135 12.81 21.02 10.70
N PHE A 136 12.22 20.34 9.72
CA PHE A 136 10.86 19.83 9.80
C PHE A 136 10.81 18.37 9.37
N TYR A 137 9.76 17.70 9.83
CA TYR A 137 9.33 16.42 9.29
C TYR A 137 7.97 16.61 8.63
N GLN A 138 7.71 15.94 7.51
CA GLN A 138 6.40 15.94 6.87
C GLN A 138 5.98 14.50 6.61
N VAL A 139 4.83 14.10 7.16
CA VAL A 139 4.31 12.76 6.92
C VAL A 139 3.87 12.65 5.46
N GLU A 140 4.39 11.65 4.75
CA GLU A 140 3.85 11.24 3.46
C GLU A 140 2.65 10.30 3.64
N THR A 141 1.66 10.42 2.75
CA THR A 141 0.47 9.56 2.76
C THR A 141 0.15 9.02 1.37
N LEU A 142 1.16 8.83 0.52
CA LEU A 142 0.98 8.32 -0.83
C LEU A 142 0.44 6.89 -0.80
N ILE A 143 -0.32 6.54 -1.84
CA ILE A 143 -0.82 5.19 -2.08
C ILE A 143 -0.43 4.84 -3.50
N PHE A 144 0.31 3.73 -3.69
CA PHE A 144 0.65 3.23 -5.02
C PHE A 144 -0.60 3.03 -5.88
N GLY A 145 -0.59 3.60 -7.09
CA GLY A 145 -1.70 3.66 -8.03
C GLY A 145 -2.61 4.88 -7.88
N GLN A 146 -2.41 5.70 -6.84
CA GLN A 146 -3.09 6.97 -6.60
C GLN A 146 -2.11 8.06 -6.13
N ALA A 147 -0.81 7.85 -6.34
CA ALA A 147 0.22 8.69 -5.72
C ALA A 147 0.17 10.12 -6.27
N VAL A 148 -0.03 10.27 -7.58
CA VAL A 148 -0.17 11.58 -8.25
C VAL A 148 -1.37 12.36 -7.71
N GLU A 149 -2.53 11.71 -7.61
CA GLU A 149 -3.74 12.33 -7.07
C GLU A 149 -3.51 12.79 -5.62
N ARG A 150 -2.96 11.91 -4.77
CA ARG A 150 -2.71 12.24 -3.36
C ARG A 150 -1.67 13.32 -3.16
N ALA A 151 -0.62 13.34 -3.97
CA ALA A 151 0.43 14.37 -3.90
C ALA A 151 -0.09 15.72 -4.39
N THR A 152 -0.92 15.74 -5.44
CA THR A 152 -1.47 16.98 -6.00
C THR A 152 -2.68 17.48 -5.26
N ARG A 153 -3.48 16.62 -4.61
CA ARG A 153 -4.72 16.97 -3.88
C ARG A 153 -4.73 16.33 -2.48
N PRO A 154 -3.78 16.70 -1.59
CA PRO A 154 -3.71 16.13 -0.26
C PRO A 154 -4.93 16.53 0.58
N GLU A 155 -5.39 15.62 1.43
CA GLU A 155 -6.47 15.89 2.40
C GLU A 155 -6.01 16.82 3.53
N ARG A 156 -4.73 16.72 3.90
CA ARG A 156 -4.06 17.45 4.98
C ARG A 156 -2.55 17.31 4.86
N PHE A 157 -1.82 18.23 5.48
CA PHE A 157 -0.39 18.06 5.78
C PHE A 157 -0.19 17.85 7.28
N ILE A 158 0.64 16.88 7.65
CA ILE A 158 1.09 16.65 9.03
C ILE A 158 2.56 17.05 9.11
N VAL A 159 2.87 18.04 9.94
CA VAL A 159 4.20 18.66 10.00
C VAL A 159 4.78 18.50 11.39
N GLY A 160 5.86 17.72 11.50
CA GLY A 160 6.68 17.60 12.69
C GLY A 160 7.67 18.77 12.80
N CYS A 161 7.76 19.36 13.99
CA CYS A 161 8.67 20.46 14.30
C CYS A 161 9.09 20.41 15.78
N ALA A 162 10.06 21.23 16.19
CA ALA A 162 10.49 21.28 17.59
C ALA A 162 9.41 21.88 18.51
N ASN A 163 8.67 22.89 18.03
CA ASN A 163 7.56 23.52 18.73
C ASN A 163 6.36 23.75 17.78
N PRO A 164 5.24 23.03 17.98
CA PRO A 164 4.07 23.11 17.08
C PRO A 164 3.31 24.43 17.12
N PHE A 165 3.61 25.28 18.10
CA PHE A 165 3.01 26.62 18.20
C PHE A 165 3.81 27.69 17.44
N THR A 166 5.00 27.35 16.93
CA THR A 166 5.82 28.28 16.15
C THR A 166 5.29 28.39 14.73
N VAL A 167 5.20 29.63 14.22
CA VAL A 167 4.83 29.88 12.83
C VAL A 167 5.86 29.26 11.90
N LEU A 168 5.38 28.56 10.86
CA LEU A 168 6.25 27.95 9.85
C LEU A 168 7.00 29.04 9.06
N PRO A 169 8.27 28.79 8.66
CA PRO A 169 9.01 29.72 7.80
C PRO A 169 8.23 30.04 6.52
N THR A 170 8.23 31.31 6.10
CA THR A 170 7.40 31.80 4.98
C THR A 170 7.57 30.99 3.70
N ALA A 171 8.80 30.58 3.37
CA ALA A 171 9.06 29.77 2.18
C ALA A 171 8.36 28.40 2.24
N TYR A 172 8.46 27.70 3.38
CA TYR A 172 7.82 26.40 3.57
C TYR A 172 6.30 26.52 3.66
N GLN A 173 5.81 27.51 4.41
CA GLN A 173 4.39 27.78 4.52
C GLN A 173 3.75 28.12 3.16
N SER A 174 4.44 28.85 2.30
CA SER A 174 4.00 29.14 0.93
C SER A 174 3.83 27.86 0.10
N VAL A 175 4.78 26.93 0.18
CA VAL A 175 4.66 25.62 -0.49
C VAL A 175 3.43 24.88 0.01
N LEU A 176 3.23 24.74 1.34
CA LEU A 176 2.11 23.99 1.89
C LEU A 176 0.75 24.63 1.55
N ASN A 177 0.63 25.95 1.72
CA ASN A 177 -0.61 26.67 1.45
C ASN A 177 -1.06 26.57 -0.02
N SER A 178 -0.12 26.40 -0.95
CA SER A 178 -0.43 26.28 -2.38
C SER A 178 -1.32 25.07 -2.71
N PHE A 179 -1.40 24.07 -1.82
CA PHE A 179 -2.22 22.87 -2.01
C PHE A 179 -3.66 23.03 -1.50
N GLY A 180 -3.93 24.03 -0.66
CA GLY A 180 -5.29 24.33 -0.20
C GLY A 180 -5.88 23.33 0.79
N CYS A 181 -5.05 22.64 1.58
CA CYS A 181 -5.50 21.72 2.63
C CYS A 181 -5.06 22.16 4.03
N PRO A 182 -5.70 21.66 5.11
CA PRO A 182 -5.29 21.96 6.48
C PRO A 182 -3.84 21.52 6.78
N ILE A 183 -3.13 22.32 7.55
CA ILE A 183 -1.77 22.02 8.05
C ILE A 183 -1.88 21.71 9.54
N LEU A 184 -1.37 20.55 9.95
CA LEU A 184 -1.42 20.02 11.32
C LEU A 184 0.01 19.98 11.90
N PRO A 185 0.48 21.07 12.53
CA PRO A 185 1.78 21.08 13.19
C PRO A 185 1.74 20.26 14.49
N MET A 186 2.78 19.44 14.70
CA MET A 186 3.00 18.66 15.92
C MET A 186 4.49 18.48 16.18
N ARG A 187 4.86 17.82 17.30
CA ARG A 187 6.28 17.52 17.58
C ARG A 187 6.81 16.47 16.59
N TYR A 188 8.13 16.41 16.41
CA TYR A 188 8.77 15.42 15.50
C TYR A 188 8.28 13.99 15.78
N GLU A 189 8.40 13.53 17.03
CA GLU A 189 8.04 12.17 17.42
C GLU A 189 6.52 11.94 17.28
N SER A 190 5.71 12.98 17.49
CA SER A 190 4.27 12.91 17.26
C SER A 190 3.94 12.72 15.78
N ALA A 191 4.63 13.41 14.87
CA ALA A 191 4.39 13.28 13.44
C ALA A 191 4.91 11.94 12.89
N GLU A 192 6.10 11.51 13.30
CA GLU A 192 6.68 10.22 12.94
C GLU A 192 5.76 9.07 13.44
N LEU A 193 5.25 9.16 14.67
CA LEU A 193 4.29 8.20 15.21
C LEU A 193 2.90 8.32 14.54
N ALA A 194 2.47 9.51 14.10
CA ALA A 194 1.17 9.68 13.44
C ALA A 194 1.04 8.85 12.17
N LYS A 195 2.13 8.69 11.40
CA LYS A 195 2.16 7.80 10.23
C LYS A 195 1.88 6.35 10.62
N ILE A 196 2.58 5.85 11.63
CA ILE A 196 2.42 4.50 12.18
C ILE A 196 0.99 4.34 12.73
N ALA A 197 0.49 5.32 13.48
CA ALA A 197 -0.84 5.29 14.08
C ALA A 197 -1.96 5.20 13.04
N ILE A 198 -1.86 5.92 11.91
CA ILE A 198 -2.80 5.80 10.79
C ILE A 198 -2.85 4.35 10.31
N ASN A 199 -1.70 3.74 10.05
CA ASN A 199 -1.62 2.37 9.55
C ASN A 199 -2.10 1.34 10.58
N VAL A 200 -1.78 1.51 11.86
CA VAL A 200 -2.26 0.64 12.95
C VAL A 200 -3.78 0.73 13.10
N LEU A 201 -4.39 1.91 12.98
CA LEU A 201 -5.85 2.07 13.04
C LEU A 201 -6.56 1.44 11.82
N LEU A 202 -5.94 1.50 10.64
CA LEU A 202 -6.43 0.78 9.46
C LEU A 202 -6.39 -0.74 9.69
N VAL A 203 -5.28 -1.26 10.22
CA VAL A 203 -5.14 -2.68 10.59
C VAL A 203 -6.20 -3.07 11.62
N ALA A 204 -6.36 -2.30 12.69
CA ALA A 204 -7.35 -2.57 13.74
C ALA A 204 -8.79 -2.66 13.17
N SER A 205 -9.13 -1.75 12.25
CA SER A 205 -10.45 -1.73 11.60
C SER A 205 -10.69 -2.98 10.76
N VAL A 206 -9.71 -3.37 9.94
CA VAL A 206 -9.79 -4.57 9.10
C VAL A 206 -9.80 -5.84 9.94
N THR A 207 -8.95 -5.94 10.97
CA THR A 207 -8.93 -7.09 11.90
C THR A 207 -10.26 -7.25 12.64
N THR A 208 -10.88 -6.15 13.05
CA THR A 208 -12.20 -6.17 13.67
C THR A 208 -13.26 -6.66 12.68
N ALA A 209 -13.25 -6.14 11.45
CA ALA A 209 -14.14 -6.59 10.38
C ALA A 209 -13.96 -8.09 10.08
N ASN A 210 -12.72 -8.56 9.98
CA ASN A 210 -12.38 -9.98 9.77
C ASN A 210 -12.97 -10.88 10.85
N THR A 211 -12.83 -10.49 12.11
CA THR A 211 -13.31 -11.26 13.26
C THR A 211 -14.84 -11.36 13.25
N LEU A 212 -15.53 -10.23 13.02
CA LEU A 212 -16.99 -10.21 12.99
C LEU A 212 -17.56 -10.88 11.73
N ALA A 213 -16.88 -10.76 10.59
CA ALA A 213 -17.22 -11.45 9.36
C ALA A 213 -17.17 -12.97 9.57
N GLU A 214 -16.12 -13.50 10.19
CA GLU A 214 -16.06 -14.93 10.52
C GLU A 214 -17.23 -15.39 11.39
N ILE A 215 -17.63 -14.59 12.39
CA ILE A 215 -18.83 -14.89 13.19
C ILE A 215 -20.08 -14.95 12.29
N CYS A 216 -20.22 -14.02 11.34
CA CYS A 216 -21.34 -13.99 10.39
C CYS A 216 -21.45 -15.30 9.58
N GLU A 217 -20.31 -15.90 9.20
CA GLU A 217 -20.25 -17.18 8.48
C GLU A 217 -20.91 -18.33 9.26
N HIS A 218 -20.97 -18.26 10.59
CA HIS A 218 -21.49 -19.32 11.45
C HIS A 218 -22.90 -19.08 12.02
N ILE A 219 -23.40 -17.84 11.96
CA ILE A 219 -24.69 -17.47 12.55
C ILE A 219 -25.77 -17.16 11.50
N GLY A 220 -25.45 -17.31 10.22
CA GLY A 220 -26.38 -17.02 9.12
C GLY A 220 -26.51 -15.53 8.77
N ALA A 221 -25.60 -14.69 9.26
CA ALA A 221 -25.54 -13.27 8.91
C ALA A 221 -24.68 -13.04 7.66
N ASP A 222 -24.84 -11.88 7.03
CA ASP A 222 -23.91 -11.37 6.02
C ASP A 222 -23.27 -10.06 6.51
N TRP A 223 -21.95 -10.03 6.64
CA TRP A 223 -21.19 -8.84 7.02
C TRP A 223 -21.48 -7.64 6.13
N MET A 224 -21.72 -7.85 4.83
CA MET A 224 -22.02 -6.76 3.89
C MET A 224 -23.42 -6.18 4.08
N GLU A 225 -24.35 -6.87 4.74
CA GLU A 225 -25.62 -6.28 5.20
C GLU A 225 -25.39 -5.30 6.37
N ILE A 226 -24.33 -5.51 7.17
CA ILE A 226 -23.98 -4.71 8.35
C ILE A 226 -23.17 -3.47 7.99
N VAL A 227 -22.25 -3.58 7.01
CA VAL A 227 -21.33 -2.50 6.60
C VAL A 227 -22.02 -1.14 6.35
N PRO A 228 -23.15 -1.04 5.62
CA PRO A 228 -23.82 0.24 5.40
C PRO A 228 -24.28 0.91 6.70
N ALA A 229 -24.80 0.14 7.65
CA ALA A 229 -25.23 0.66 8.96
C ALA A 229 -24.04 1.25 9.74
N LEU A 230 -22.88 0.58 9.73
CA LEU A 230 -21.67 1.06 10.39
C LEU A 230 -21.11 2.32 9.73
N ARG A 231 -21.09 2.39 8.40
CA ARG A 231 -20.59 3.55 7.64
C ARG A 231 -21.43 4.81 7.81
N LEU A 232 -22.73 4.66 8.05
CA LEU A 232 -23.63 5.77 8.33
C LEU A 232 -23.47 6.31 9.76
N ASP A 233 -22.91 5.53 10.69
CA ASP A 233 -22.56 6.04 12.00
C ASP A 233 -21.38 7.00 11.90
N LYS A 234 -21.63 8.28 12.24
CA LYS A 234 -20.64 9.36 12.14
C LYS A 234 -19.37 9.12 12.97
N ARG A 235 -19.42 8.25 13.99
CA ARG A 235 -18.25 7.90 14.82
C ARG A 235 -17.31 6.91 14.14
N ILE A 236 -17.82 6.15 13.16
CA ILE A 236 -17.04 5.21 12.34
C ILE A 236 -16.69 5.85 11.00
N GLY A 237 -17.69 6.44 10.34
CA GLY A 237 -17.53 7.22 9.12
C GLY A 237 -17.69 6.42 7.83
N ASN A 238 -18.11 7.13 6.79
CA ASN A 238 -18.49 6.54 5.50
C ASN A 238 -17.31 5.91 4.74
N ALA A 239 -16.10 6.44 4.93
CA ALA A 239 -14.87 5.96 4.29
C ALA A 239 -14.11 4.91 5.13
N SER A 240 -14.76 4.32 6.15
CA SER A 240 -14.12 3.35 7.04
C SER A 240 -13.68 2.07 6.31
N TYR A 241 -12.48 1.60 6.69
CA TYR A 241 -11.86 0.36 6.23
C TYR A 241 -12.37 -0.83 7.04
N ILE A 242 -13.59 -1.26 6.72
CA ILE A 242 -14.29 -2.35 7.41
C ILE A 242 -14.72 -3.47 6.44
N GLN A 243 -14.01 -3.60 5.31
CA GLN A 243 -14.16 -4.78 4.47
C GLN A 243 -13.23 -5.89 4.99
N PRO A 244 -13.74 -7.13 5.11
CA PRO A 244 -12.91 -8.24 5.49
C PRO A 244 -11.98 -8.64 4.33
N GLY A 245 -10.89 -9.31 4.67
CA GLY A 245 -9.92 -9.81 3.72
C GLY A 245 -9.10 -10.94 4.33
N LEU A 246 -8.18 -11.49 3.53
CA LEU A 246 -7.33 -12.62 3.92
C LEU A 246 -6.15 -12.22 4.82
N GLY A 247 -6.34 -11.19 5.66
CA GLY A 247 -5.33 -10.65 6.55
C GLY A 247 -4.66 -9.38 6.02
N ILE A 248 -3.59 -8.98 6.70
CA ILE A 248 -2.78 -7.81 6.38
C ILE A 248 -1.93 -8.13 5.15
N ALA A 249 -1.91 -7.22 4.18
CA ALA A 249 -1.10 -7.34 2.97
C ALA A 249 -0.27 -6.06 2.75
N GLY A 250 0.92 -6.23 2.16
CA GLY A 250 1.84 -5.15 1.85
C GLY A 250 2.82 -4.81 2.99
N GLY A 251 4.09 -4.61 2.63
CA GLY A 251 5.19 -4.50 3.60
C GLY A 251 5.13 -3.28 4.53
N ASN A 252 4.44 -2.19 4.14
CA ASN A 252 4.37 -0.98 4.97
C ASN A 252 3.59 -1.20 6.26
N LEU A 253 2.49 -1.96 6.22
CA LEU A 253 1.67 -2.22 7.41
C LEU A 253 2.42 -3.13 8.39
N GLU A 254 3.02 -4.21 7.89
CA GLU A 254 3.78 -5.15 8.71
C GLU A 254 5.00 -4.50 9.36
N ARG A 255 5.73 -3.67 8.62
CA ARG A 255 6.84 -2.85 9.15
C ARG A 255 6.38 -1.96 10.30
N ASP A 256 5.23 -1.30 10.14
CA ASP A 256 4.73 -0.37 11.15
C ASP A 256 4.28 -1.11 12.42
N LEU A 257 3.68 -2.30 12.29
CA LEU A 257 3.38 -3.17 13.43
C LEU A 257 4.67 -3.67 14.12
N ALA A 258 5.68 -4.08 13.35
CA ALA A 258 6.98 -4.47 13.87
C ALA A 258 7.65 -3.33 14.64
N THR A 259 7.53 -2.10 14.13
CA THR A 259 8.02 -0.88 14.79
C THR A 259 7.29 -0.64 16.12
N VAL A 260 5.97 -0.80 16.18
CA VAL A 260 5.22 -0.68 17.45
C VAL A 260 5.67 -1.73 18.46
N LEU A 261 5.84 -2.99 18.05
CA LEU A 261 6.32 -4.06 18.93
C LEU A 261 7.73 -3.78 19.44
N LYS A 262 8.63 -3.27 18.59
CA LYS A 262 9.99 -2.88 18.96
C LYS A 262 9.99 -1.77 20.00
N LEU A 263 9.30 -0.66 19.72
CA LEU A 263 9.17 0.48 20.65
C LEU A 263 8.55 0.03 21.98
N SER A 264 7.55 -0.85 21.92
CA SER A 264 6.92 -1.36 23.14
C SER A 264 7.87 -2.19 23.98
N ASN A 265 8.70 -3.01 23.35
CA ASN A 265 9.73 -3.78 24.05
C ASN A 265 10.83 -2.88 24.64
N GLU A 266 11.30 -1.89 23.89
CA GLU A 266 12.33 -0.92 24.33
C GLU A 266 11.86 -0.07 25.52
N HIS A 267 10.58 0.30 25.55
CA HIS A 267 9.99 1.13 26.61
C HIS A 267 9.16 0.35 27.64
N SER A 268 9.19 -0.99 27.60
CA SER A 268 8.44 -1.86 28.51
C SER A 268 6.93 -1.55 28.59
N THR A 269 6.29 -1.31 27.43
CA THR A 269 4.84 -1.07 27.31
C THR A 269 4.07 -2.29 26.80
N GLU A 270 2.76 -2.30 27.07
CA GLU A 270 1.82 -3.33 26.64
C GLU A 270 1.60 -3.27 25.11
N SER A 271 1.59 -4.43 24.44
CA SER A 271 1.46 -4.54 22.97
C SER A 271 0.75 -5.81 22.48
N SER A 272 0.04 -6.51 23.37
CA SER A 272 -0.71 -7.73 23.06
C SER A 272 -1.77 -7.50 21.99
N VAL A 273 -2.38 -6.31 21.93
CA VAL A 273 -3.34 -5.95 20.87
C VAL A 273 -2.70 -6.02 19.48
N VAL A 274 -1.44 -5.60 19.34
CA VAL A 274 -0.71 -5.69 18.06
C VAL A 274 -0.40 -7.14 17.71
N ARG A 275 -0.06 -7.97 18.70
CA ARG A 275 0.13 -9.42 18.50
C ARG A 275 -1.17 -10.10 18.08
N ALA A 276 -2.31 -9.67 18.62
CA ALA A 276 -3.62 -10.16 18.21
C ALA A 276 -3.93 -9.79 16.74
N PHE A 277 -3.53 -8.61 16.26
CA PHE A 277 -3.65 -8.24 14.85
C PHE A 277 -2.85 -9.17 13.93
N LEU A 278 -1.60 -9.47 14.31
CA LEU A 278 -0.75 -10.40 13.57
C LEU A 278 -1.33 -11.83 13.58
N ALA A 279 -1.80 -12.31 14.73
CA ALA A 279 -2.41 -13.63 14.84
C ALA A 279 -3.70 -13.74 14.01
N ASN A 280 -4.56 -12.71 14.04
CA ASN A 280 -5.73 -12.66 13.17
C ASN A 280 -5.35 -12.66 11.69
N SER A 281 -4.30 -11.91 11.30
CA SER A 281 -3.81 -11.92 9.93
C SER A 281 -3.43 -13.33 9.48
N LEU A 282 -2.60 -14.04 10.26
CA LEU A 282 -2.22 -15.43 9.96
C LEU A 282 -3.44 -16.35 9.83
N HIS A 283 -4.37 -16.27 10.79
CA HIS A 283 -5.62 -17.03 10.76
C HIS A 283 -6.47 -16.76 9.51
N ARG A 284 -6.52 -15.52 9.03
CA ARG A 284 -7.26 -15.15 7.81
C ARG A 284 -6.58 -15.61 6.53
N ARG A 285 -5.25 -15.74 6.51
CA ARG A 285 -4.50 -16.28 5.36
C ARG A 285 -4.83 -17.75 5.11
N ASP A 286 -5.14 -18.49 6.17
CA ASP A 286 -5.53 -19.90 6.10
C ASP A 286 -6.99 -20.13 5.68
N TRP A 287 -7.79 -19.07 5.51
CA TRP A 287 -9.21 -19.20 5.15
C TRP A 287 -9.43 -20.01 3.87
N VAL A 288 -8.66 -19.72 2.81
CA VAL A 288 -8.78 -20.44 1.52
C VAL A 288 -8.47 -21.92 1.69
N ARG A 289 -7.40 -22.25 2.43
CA ARG A 289 -7.02 -23.63 2.72
C ARG A 289 -8.10 -24.32 3.54
N SER A 290 -8.62 -23.65 4.56
CA SER A 290 -9.67 -24.19 5.43
C SER A 290 -10.96 -24.51 4.68
N VAL A 291 -11.37 -23.64 3.74
CA VAL A 291 -12.53 -23.89 2.87
C VAL A 291 -12.27 -25.06 1.94
N ILE A 292 -11.08 -25.13 1.33
CA ILE A 292 -10.72 -26.24 0.43
C ILE A 292 -10.67 -27.58 1.19
N ASP A 293 -10.06 -27.62 2.38
CA ASP A 293 -9.95 -28.84 3.19
C ASP A 293 -11.33 -29.33 3.67
N ALA A 294 -12.31 -28.45 3.79
CA ALA A 294 -13.69 -28.79 4.10
C ALA A 294 -14.47 -29.34 2.89
N GLU A 295 -13.92 -29.29 1.67
CA GLU A 295 -14.54 -29.77 0.44
C GLU A 295 -13.92 -31.09 -0.04
N PRO A 296 -14.56 -32.25 0.20
CA PRO A 296 -13.97 -33.56 -0.09
C PRO A 296 -13.53 -33.76 -1.54
N VAL A 297 -14.24 -33.14 -2.50
CA VAL A 297 -13.91 -33.22 -3.93
C VAL A 297 -12.58 -32.53 -4.27
N LEU A 298 -12.17 -31.53 -3.49
CA LEU A 298 -10.92 -30.80 -3.69
C LEU A 298 -9.73 -31.46 -2.99
N MET A 299 -9.97 -32.51 -2.20
CA MET A 299 -8.95 -33.29 -1.51
C MET A 299 -8.47 -34.50 -2.30
N LEU A 300 -9.07 -34.77 -3.45
CA LEU A 300 -8.63 -35.80 -4.39
C LEU A 300 -7.30 -35.40 -5.05
N ASP A 301 -6.42 -36.36 -5.30
CA ASP A 301 -5.08 -36.09 -5.85
C ASP A 301 -5.14 -35.45 -7.25
N GLU A 302 -6.17 -35.77 -8.03
CA GLU A 302 -6.44 -35.23 -9.36
C GLU A 302 -7.23 -33.92 -9.37
N ALA A 303 -7.58 -33.38 -8.20
CA ALA A 303 -8.30 -32.13 -8.10
C ALA A 303 -7.45 -30.96 -8.62
N CYS A 304 -8.05 -30.13 -9.46
CA CYS A 304 -7.42 -28.96 -10.07
C CYS A 304 -8.08 -27.70 -9.54
N VAL A 305 -7.30 -26.82 -8.91
CA VAL A 305 -7.76 -25.50 -8.45
C VAL A 305 -7.26 -24.41 -9.39
N ALA A 306 -8.19 -23.65 -9.97
CA ALA A 306 -7.84 -22.43 -10.69
C ALA A 306 -7.62 -21.29 -9.68
N VAL A 307 -6.50 -20.59 -9.76
CA VAL A 307 -6.17 -19.45 -8.88
C VAL A 307 -6.02 -18.20 -9.74
N LEU A 308 -6.92 -17.24 -9.53
CA LEU A 308 -6.93 -15.98 -10.25
C LEU A 308 -6.36 -14.87 -9.36
N GLY A 309 -5.22 -14.31 -9.76
CA GLY A 309 -4.47 -13.31 -9.02
C GLY A 309 -3.27 -13.90 -8.29
N LEU A 310 -2.11 -13.26 -8.47
CA LEU A 310 -0.84 -13.59 -7.84
C LEU A 310 -0.20 -12.38 -7.16
N ALA A 311 -0.51 -11.16 -7.62
CA ALA A 311 -0.08 -9.94 -6.96
C ALA A 311 -0.73 -9.80 -5.57
N TYR A 312 -0.06 -9.12 -4.63
CA TYR A 312 -0.63 -8.92 -3.29
C TYR A 312 -1.87 -8.00 -3.29
N LYS A 313 -2.06 -7.19 -4.34
CA LYS A 313 -3.23 -6.35 -4.59
C LYS A 313 -3.39 -6.09 -6.10
N GLU A 314 -4.53 -5.53 -6.50
CA GLU A 314 -4.75 -5.07 -7.87
C GLU A 314 -3.81 -3.91 -8.25
N ASN A 315 -3.58 -3.74 -9.55
CA ASN A 315 -2.78 -2.69 -10.17
C ASN A 315 -1.28 -2.70 -9.79
N THR A 316 -0.70 -3.86 -9.48
CA THR A 316 0.74 -4.03 -9.27
C THR A 316 1.21 -5.41 -9.73
N ASN A 317 2.49 -5.54 -10.11
CA ASN A 317 3.14 -6.81 -10.39
C ASN A 317 3.91 -7.37 -9.18
N SER A 318 3.80 -6.72 -8.02
CA SER A 318 4.53 -7.14 -6.82
C SER A 318 3.89 -8.36 -6.17
N THR A 319 4.70 -9.38 -5.92
CA THR A 319 4.33 -10.60 -5.19
C THR A 319 4.84 -10.62 -3.76
N LYS A 320 5.47 -9.54 -3.28
CA LYS A 320 5.97 -9.45 -1.91
C LYS A 320 4.81 -9.61 -0.93
N ASN A 321 4.91 -10.60 -0.05
CA ASN A 321 3.89 -10.99 0.92
C ASN A 321 2.53 -11.33 0.29
N SER A 322 2.54 -11.82 -0.97
CA SER A 322 1.32 -12.28 -1.64
C SER A 322 0.78 -13.55 -0.98
N GLN A 323 -0.49 -13.50 -0.60
CA GLN A 323 -1.22 -14.63 -0.03
C GLN A 323 -1.45 -15.73 -1.06
N ALA A 324 -1.62 -15.38 -2.34
CA ALA A 324 -1.74 -16.34 -3.43
C ALA A 324 -0.47 -17.18 -3.56
N VAL A 325 0.68 -16.51 -3.51
CA VAL A 325 1.99 -17.16 -3.63
C VAL A 325 2.26 -18.07 -2.43
N GLU A 326 1.99 -17.60 -1.21
CA GLU A 326 2.13 -18.44 -0.01
C GLU A 326 1.19 -19.67 -0.05
N PHE A 327 -0.06 -19.47 -0.46
CA PHE A 327 -1.02 -20.55 -0.66
C PHE A 327 -0.48 -21.60 -1.64
N LEU A 328 0.02 -21.18 -2.81
CA LEU A 328 0.54 -22.06 -3.86
C LEU A 328 1.78 -22.84 -3.41
N PHE A 329 2.71 -22.21 -2.68
CA PHE A 329 3.87 -22.91 -2.14
C PHE A 329 3.46 -24.02 -1.16
N GLY A 330 2.45 -23.77 -0.33
CA GLY A 330 1.88 -24.80 0.55
C GLY A 330 0.86 -25.74 -0.13
N TRP A 331 0.56 -25.56 -1.42
CA TRP A 331 -0.35 -26.41 -2.21
C TRP A 331 0.40 -27.46 -3.02
N SER A 332 1.61 -27.13 -3.49
CA SER A 332 2.48 -28.05 -4.22
C SER A 332 2.73 -29.35 -3.44
N PRO A 333 2.67 -30.53 -4.07
CA PRO A 333 2.63 -30.78 -5.52
C PRO A 333 1.23 -30.93 -6.14
N ARG A 334 0.14 -30.57 -5.44
CA ARG A 334 -1.22 -30.67 -6.00
C ARG A 334 -1.40 -29.76 -7.22
N LEU A 335 -2.34 -30.12 -8.09
CA LEU A 335 -2.54 -29.42 -9.37
C LEU A 335 -3.20 -28.05 -9.14
N ALA A 336 -2.55 -26.99 -9.62
CA ALA A 336 -3.13 -25.66 -9.69
C ALA A 336 -2.87 -25.01 -11.06
N ARG A 337 -3.86 -24.26 -11.54
CA ARG A 337 -3.73 -23.43 -12.74
C ARG A 337 -3.88 -21.97 -12.36
N VAL A 338 -2.83 -21.19 -12.58
CA VAL A 338 -2.74 -19.83 -12.07
C VAL A 338 -2.81 -18.82 -13.21
N HIS A 339 -3.44 -17.68 -12.98
CA HIS A 339 -3.40 -16.56 -13.91
C HIS A 339 -3.28 -15.25 -13.13
N ASP A 340 -2.45 -14.33 -13.61
CA ASP A 340 -2.38 -12.94 -13.14
C ASP A 340 -2.03 -12.05 -14.35
N PRO A 341 -2.67 -10.87 -14.51
CA PRO A 341 -2.43 -10.02 -15.69
C PRO A 341 -1.00 -9.45 -15.75
N LEU A 342 -0.37 -9.19 -14.60
CA LEU A 342 0.91 -8.47 -14.52
C LEU A 342 2.06 -9.32 -13.95
N VAL A 343 1.76 -10.38 -13.20
CA VAL A 343 2.79 -11.22 -12.56
C VAL A 343 3.21 -12.37 -13.48
N ARG A 344 4.53 -12.60 -13.57
CA ARG A 344 5.12 -13.84 -14.09
C ARG A 344 5.61 -14.67 -12.93
N PHE A 345 5.15 -15.91 -12.84
CA PHE A 345 5.37 -16.81 -11.70
C PHE A 345 6.38 -17.89 -12.05
N PRO A 346 7.32 -18.23 -11.16
CA PRO A 346 8.26 -19.32 -11.42
C PRO A 346 7.53 -20.66 -11.59
N LEU A 347 8.11 -21.54 -12.39
CA LEU A 347 7.63 -22.92 -12.54
C LEU A 347 7.88 -23.69 -11.24
N ILE A 348 6.81 -24.10 -10.58
CA ILE A 348 6.86 -24.99 -9.41
C ILE A 348 6.06 -26.27 -9.70
N PRO A 349 6.45 -27.44 -9.15
CA PRO A 349 5.74 -28.69 -9.38
C PRO A 349 4.25 -28.58 -9.06
N GLY A 350 3.41 -29.08 -9.96
CA GLY A 350 1.95 -29.05 -9.82
C GLY A 350 1.29 -27.72 -10.22
N VAL A 351 2.05 -26.65 -10.45
CA VAL A 351 1.47 -25.34 -10.80
C VAL A 351 1.77 -24.97 -12.25
N VAL A 352 0.71 -24.66 -12.99
CA VAL A 352 0.78 -24.23 -14.38
C VAL A 352 0.27 -22.80 -14.49
N GLN A 353 1.12 -21.87 -14.97
CA GLN A 353 0.67 -20.52 -15.28
C GLN A 353 0.02 -20.48 -16.66
N CYS A 354 -1.23 -20.02 -16.71
CA CYS A 354 -2.06 -19.91 -17.91
C CYS A 354 -2.00 -18.50 -18.49
N ALA A 355 -2.33 -18.36 -19.78
CA ALA A 355 -2.33 -17.08 -20.49
C ALA A 355 -3.61 -16.26 -20.27
N SER A 356 -4.67 -16.86 -19.73
CA SER A 356 -5.93 -16.17 -19.41
C SER A 356 -6.65 -16.80 -18.23
N ALA A 357 -7.55 -16.03 -17.60
CA ALA A 357 -8.43 -16.55 -16.55
C ALA A 357 -9.33 -17.69 -17.06
N SER A 358 -9.80 -17.63 -18.31
CA SER A 358 -10.61 -18.68 -18.92
C SER A 358 -9.85 -19.99 -19.06
N GLU A 359 -8.58 -19.93 -19.47
CA GLU A 359 -7.73 -21.11 -19.58
C GLU A 359 -7.44 -21.73 -18.21
N ALA A 360 -7.18 -20.89 -17.19
CA ALA A 360 -6.98 -21.37 -15.82
C ALA A 360 -8.20 -22.14 -15.30
N MET A 361 -9.41 -21.63 -15.55
CA MET A 361 -10.66 -22.25 -15.10
C MET A 361 -11.07 -23.48 -15.92
N ASN A 362 -10.62 -23.64 -17.16
CA ASN A 362 -11.13 -24.68 -18.06
C ASN A 362 -10.88 -26.11 -17.53
N GLY A 363 -11.93 -26.80 -17.09
CA GLY A 363 -11.88 -28.14 -16.52
C GLY A 363 -11.38 -28.20 -15.07
N ALA A 364 -11.22 -27.07 -14.37
CA ALA A 364 -10.88 -27.04 -12.95
C ALA A 364 -12.09 -27.40 -12.07
N ASP A 365 -11.85 -27.90 -10.86
CA ASP A 365 -12.90 -28.25 -9.88
C ASP A 365 -13.39 -27.06 -9.07
N ALA A 366 -12.49 -26.12 -8.84
CA ALA A 366 -12.77 -24.87 -8.16
C ALA A 366 -12.02 -23.71 -8.81
N VAL A 367 -12.54 -22.51 -8.60
CA VAL A 367 -11.80 -21.26 -8.82
C VAL A 367 -11.69 -20.49 -7.52
N VAL A 368 -10.50 -19.94 -7.26
CA VAL A 368 -10.21 -19.05 -6.14
C VAL A 368 -9.76 -17.70 -6.68
N ILE A 369 -10.42 -16.62 -6.27
CA ILE A 369 -10.03 -15.25 -6.62
C ILE A 369 -9.16 -14.69 -5.50
N MET A 370 -7.84 -14.64 -5.72
CA MET A 370 -6.85 -14.21 -4.71
C MET A 370 -6.42 -12.75 -4.85
N THR A 371 -6.68 -12.13 -6.00
CA THR A 371 -6.46 -10.70 -6.22
C THR A 371 -7.67 -10.13 -6.96
N PRO A 372 -8.31 -9.05 -6.47
CA PRO A 372 -9.56 -8.57 -7.03
C PRO A 372 -9.34 -7.70 -8.27
N TRP A 373 -8.73 -8.23 -9.34
CA TRP A 373 -8.52 -7.49 -10.58
C TRP A 373 -9.83 -7.11 -11.28
N ASP A 374 -9.87 -5.95 -11.93
CA ASP A 374 -11.02 -5.50 -12.73
C ASP A 374 -11.41 -6.48 -13.85
N GLU A 375 -10.44 -7.19 -14.43
CA GLU A 375 -10.71 -8.21 -15.43
C GLU A 375 -11.57 -9.35 -14.86
N TYR A 376 -11.34 -9.73 -13.61
CA TYR A 376 -12.07 -10.83 -12.97
C TYR A 376 -13.48 -10.41 -12.57
N ARG A 377 -13.69 -9.13 -12.22
CA ARG A 377 -15.01 -8.53 -11.99
C ARG A 377 -15.94 -8.62 -13.22
N ARG A 378 -15.37 -8.71 -14.42
CA ARG A 378 -16.11 -8.78 -15.70
C ARG A 378 -16.45 -10.21 -16.11
N ILE A 379 -16.03 -11.23 -15.35
CA ILE A 379 -16.34 -12.62 -15.66
C ILE A 379 -17.76 -12.92 -15.19
N GLU A 380 -18.65 -13.18 -16.14
CA GLU A 380 -20.02 -13.60 -15.84
C GLU A 380 -20.03 -14.95 -15.12
N PRO A 381 -20.77 -15.13 -14.02
CA PRO A 381 -20.81 -16.41 -13.30
C PRO A 381 -21.28 -17.61 -14.15
N THR A 382 -22.10 -17.37 -15.17
CA THR A 382 -22.48 -18.42 -16.13
C THR A 382 -21.30 -18.91 -16.98
N GLN A 383 -20.31 -18.06 -17.24
CA GLN A 383 -19.07 -18.44 -17.91
C GLN A 383 -18.20 -19.30 -16.99
N ILE A 384 -18.15 -18.96 -15.69
CA ILE A 384 -17.46 -19.77 -14.67
C ILE A 384 -18.07 -21.17 -14.62
N ALA A 385 -19.40 -21.27 -14.54
CA ALA A 385 -20.11 -22.55 -14.51
C ALA A 385 -19.91 -23.41 -15.77
N LYS A 386 -19.71 -22.79 -16.94
CA LYS A 386 -19.40 -23.49 -18.20
C LYS A 386 -17.96 -23.98 -18.25
N ASN A 387 -17.02 -23.19 -17.74
CA ASN A 387 -15.59 -23.49 -17.81
C ASN A 387 -15.16 -24.51 -16.76
N LEU A 388 -15.72 -24.45 -15.54
CA LEU A 388 -15.36 -25.39 -14.47
C LEU A 388 -15.96 -26.78 -14.71
N ARG A 389 -15.17 -27.81 -14.41
CA ARG A 389 -15.65 -29.18 -14.20
C ARG A 389 -16.49 -29.26 -12.94
N GLY A 390 -16.02 -28.64 -11.86
CA GLY A 390 -16.73 -28.54 -10.60
C GLY A 390 -17.70 -27.37 -10.55
N ARG A 391 -18.10 -27.01 -9.33
CA ARG A 391 -19.09 -25.95 -9.07
C ARG A 391 -18.67 -25.00 -7.95
N ILE A 392 -17.40 -25.04 -7.52
CA ILE A 392 -16.93 -24.33 -6.33
C ILE A 392 -16.25 -23.02 -6.74
N VAL A 393 -16.65 -21.93 -6.09
CA VAL A 393 -16.05 -20.60 -6.24
C VAL A 393 -15.70 -20.06 -4.86
N LEU A 394 -14.42 -19.75 -4.66
CA LEU A 394 -13.93 -19.04 -3.48
C LEU A 394 -13.57 -17.62 -3.90
N ASP A 395 -14.26 -16.64 -3.33
CA ASP A 395 -14.10 -15.22 -3.63
C ASP A 395 -14.08 -14.42 -2.32
N PRO A 396 -12.95 -14.42 -1.60
CA PRO A 396 -12.82 -13.71 -0.33
C PRO A 396 -12.99 -12.19 -0.46
N TYR A 397 -12.92 -11.63 -1.67
CA TYR A 397 -12.99 -10.19 -1.93
C TYR A 397 -14.35 -9.71 -2.46
N ARG A 398 -15.32 -10.62 -2.67
CA ARG A 398 -16.63 -10.31 -3.27
C ARG A 398 -16.51 -9.59 -4.61
N VAL A 399 -15.58 -10.07 -5.44
CA VAL A 399 -15.39 -9.63 -6.83
C VAL A 399 -16.63 -9.93 -7.67
N LEU A 400 -17.29 -11.06 -7.38
CA LEU A 400 -18.48 -11.52 -8.08
C LEU A 400 -19.75 -11.15 -7.32
N ASN A 401 -20.85 -11.00 -8.06
CA ASN A 401 -22.18 -10.84 -7.46
C ASN A 401 -22.69 -12.20 -6.95
N SER A 402 -22.86 -12.34 -5.63
CA SER A 402 -23.27 -13.59 -4.99
C SER A 402 -24.58 -14.17 -5.54
N GLU A 403 -25.58 -13.33 -5.78
CA GLU A 403 -26.88 -13.76 -6.33
C GLU A 403 -26.73 -14.36 -7.74
N GLN A 404 -25.92 -13.74 -8.59
CA GLN A 404 -25.63 -14.25 -9.93
C GLN A 404 -24.84 -15.56 -9.89
N VAL A 405 -23.89 -15.69 -8.95
CA VAL A 405 -23.13 -16.93 -8.76
C VAL A 405 -24.05 -18.08 -8.34
N THR A 406 -24.93 -17.85 -7.36
CA THR A 406 -25.91 -18.85 -6.92
C THR A 406 -26.89 -19.20 -8.04
N LYS A 407 -27.39 -18.22 -8.81
CA LYS A 407 -28.26 -18.46 -9.98
C LYS A 407 -27.59 -19.28 -11.07
N ALA A 408 -26.27 -19.19 -11.21
CA ALA A 408 -25.49 -20.02 -12.13
C ALA A 408 -25.27 -21.46 -11.63
N GLY A 409 -25.80 -21.83 -10.46
CA GLY A 409 -25.68 -23.17 -9.88
C GLY A 409 -24.32 -23.45 -9.24
N LEU A 410 -23.58 -22.39 -8.87
CA LEU A 410 -22.27 -22.48 -8.24
C LEU A 410 -22.39 -22.38 -6.72
N ARG A 411 -21.56 -23.14 -6.00
CA ARG A 411 -21.33 -23.06 -4.56
C ARG A 411 -20.34 -21.94 -4.30
N TYR A 412 -20.79 -20.89 -3.61
CA TYR A 412 -20.06 -19.64 -3.46
C TYR A 412 -19.60 -19.43 -2.02
N TYR A 413 -18.29 -19.40 -1.82
CA TYR A 413 -17.64 -19.11 -0.55
C TYR A 413 -17.07 -17.70 -0.59
N THR A 414 -17.43 -16.89 0.39
CA THR A 414 -16.87 -15.55 0.56
C THR A 414 -16.79 -15.22 2.04
N LEU A 415 -15.86 -14.34 2.39
CA LEU A 415 -15.70 -13.87 3.76
C LEU A 415 -16.96 -13.15 4.23
N GLY A 416 -17.39 -13.47 5.45
CA GLY A 416 -18.49 -12.79 6.10
C GLY A 416 -19.88 -13.25 5.68
N MET A 417 -20.04 -14.35 4.94
CA MET A 417 -21.35 -14.86 4.55
C MET A 417 -21.45 -16.36 4.81
N SER A 418 -22.48 -16.78 5.55
CA SER A 418 -22.81 -18.20 5.64
C SER A 418 -23.13 -18.77 4.26
N MET A 419 -22.66 -19.99 4.01
CA MET A 419 -23.19 -20.79 2.90
C MET A 419 -24.70 -20.94 3.11
N ARG A 420 -25.49 -20.46 2.15
CA ARG A 420 -26.91 -20.78 2.08
C ARG A 420 -27.01 -22.06 1.28
N ASP A 421 -27.36 -23.17 1.93
CA ASP A 421 -27.75 -24.36 1.18
C ASP A 421 -28.88 -23.98 0.24
N ALA A 422 -28.72 -24.28 -1.06
CA ALA A 422 -29.77 -24.13 -2.04
C ALA A 422 -30.89 -25.11 -1.65
N LYS A 423 -31.86 -24.62 -0.88
CA LYS A 423 -33.07 -25.35 -0.52
C LYS A 423 -33.98 -25.55 -1.73
#